data_AF-A0A8J3Z1R1-F1
#
_entry.id   AF-A0A8J3Z1R1-F1
#
_cell.length_a   1.000
_cell.length_b   1.000
_cell.length_c   1.000
_cell.angle_alpha   90.00
_cell.angle_beta   90.00
_cell.angle_gamma   90.00
#
_symmetry.space_group_name_H-M   'P 1'
#
loop_
_entity.id
_entity.type
_entity.pdbx_description
1 polymer ?
#
loop_
_entity_poly.entity_id
_entity_poly.type
_entity_poly.pdbx_seq_one_letter_code
_entity_poly.pdbx_strand_id
1 'polypeptide(L)'
;MNTKTRERRRTIMARFVALVVVCMSLFLPGPRAAAAPQEMCSAQIAAAEALAAQIAAHNAAPHVFELPRQAAAYAAYNAEAAALEARKAQVQAALAACAAAMSALESASNSSLPLRPVPETTRVALENAIKNIPANYTPPPAPASGKAWRVPPTSEIKPVYDILRAGNPGNVGNVRLQGQPRPRVGDRDPAYANRTIPLSRSGNGPAVSPDHIIPLSEIVSMPGFHRLTPMNMYAVTRAPVNLQWMSSKANWSKSSRSVANMSGVDPAWQAAQVQLEIRTRQQLQDLITKLLASQV
;
A
#
# COMPACT_ATOMS: atom_id res chain seq x y z
N MET A 1 -19.94 14.28 -59.88
CA MET A 1 -20.05 13.02 -59.11
C MET A 1 -18.73 12.81 -58.35
N ASN A 2 -18.72 13.00 -57.03
CA ASN A 2 -17.91 12.21 -56.07
C ASN A 2 -18.11 12.75 -54.65
N THR A 3 -19.20 12.32 -54.04
CA THR A 3 -19.65 12.65 -52.67
C THR A 3 -18.97 11.81 -51.59
N LYS A 4 -18.03 10.90 -51.94
CA LYS A 4 -17.44 9.93 -50.99
C LYS A 4 -16.25 10.42 -50.17
N THR A 5 -15.69 11.61 -50.43
CA THR A 5 -14.45 12.07 -49.77
C THR A 5 -14.65 13.03 -48.59
N ARG A 6 -15.87 13.51 -48.34
CA ARG A 6 -16.16 14.43 -47.22
C ARG A 6 -16.55 13.75 -45.90
N GLU A 7 -16.98 12.49 -45.93
CA GLU A 7 -17.42 11.77 -44.72
C GLU A 7 -16.29 11.20 -43.86
N ARG A 8 -15.12 10.89 -44.42
CA ARG A 8 -14.00 10.30 -43.66
C ARG A 8 -13.28 11.25 -42.70
N ARG A 9 -13.46 12.58 -42.85
CA ARG A 9 -12.81 13.58 -41.97
C ARG A 9 -13.62 13.96 -40.73
N ARG A 10 -14.91 13.59 -40.67
CA ARG A 10 -15.77 13.88 -39.51
C ARG A 10 -15.78 12.79 -38.44
N THR A 11 -15.33 11.58 -38.76
CA THR A 11 -15.38 10.43 -37.83
C THR A 11 -14.12 10.27 -36.96
N ILE A 12 -13.03 10.97 -37.25
CA ILE A 12 -11.77 10.87 -36.48
C ILE A 12 -11.69 11.92 -35.37
N MET A 13 -12.31 13.10 -35.54
CA MET A 13 -12.35 14.11 -34.47
C MET A 13 -13.37 13.84 -33.36
N ALA A 14 -14.36 12.96 -33.58
CA ALA A 14 -15.36 12.60 -32.57
C ALA A 14 -14.87 11.57 -31.53
N ARG A 15 -13.68 10.98 -31.69
CA ARG A 15 -13.10 10.01 -30.75
C ARG A 15 -11.99 10.55 -29.85
N PHE A 16 -11.48 11.75 -30.11
CA PHE A 16 -10.44 12.38 -29.28
C PHE A 16 -10.95 13.37 -28.23
N VAL A 17 -12.23 13.75 -28.28
CA VAL A 17 -12.85 14.65 -27.28
C VAL A 17 -13.56 13.88 -26.16
N ALA A 18 -13.77 12.57 -26.32
CA ALA A 18 -14.41 11.72 -25.31
C ALA A 18 -13.47 11.15 -24.24
N LEU A 19 -12.16 11.45 -24.27
CA LEU A 19 -11.18 10.93 -23.29
C LEU A 19 -10.60 12.00 -22.35
N VAL A 20 -11.02 13.27 -22.46
CA VAL A 20 -10.44 14.38 -21.68
C VAL A 20 -11.48 15.15 -20.83
N VAL A 21 -12.77 14.80 -20.86
CA VAL A 21 -13.83 15.51 -20.09
C VAL A 21 -14.66 14.58 -19.20
N VAL A 22 -14.00 13.91 -18.24
CA VAL A 22 -14.66 13.29 -17.07
C VAL A 22 -14.01 13.77 -15.75
N CYS A 23 -13.47 14.99 -15.73
CA CYS A 23 -12.94 15.63 -14.51
C CYS A 23 -13.70 16.92 -14.12
N MET A 24 -15.03 16.89 -14.18
CA MET A 24 -15.88 17.85 -13.46
C MET A 24 -17.06 17.12 -12.81
N SER A 25 -16.77 16.30 -11.82
CA SER A 25 -17.75 15.83 -10.85
C SER A 25 -17.79 16.78 -9.65
N LEU A 26 -18.84 17.59 -9.64
CA LEU A 26 -19.61 18.10 -8.49
C LEU A 26 -18.96 17.91 -7.09
N PHE A 27 -18.53 19.03 -6.51
CA PHE A 27 -18.19 19.13 -5.09
C PHE A 27 -19.46 18.99 -4.23
N LEU A 28 -19.77 17.75 -3.83
CA LEU A 28 -20.51 17.47 -2.61
C LEU A 28 -19.50 16.90 -1.60
N PRO A 29 -19.48 17.33 -0.32
CA PRO A 29 -18.66 16.70 0.71
C PRO A 29 -19.27 15.34 1.07
N GLY A 30 -19.04 14.34 0.21
CA GLY A 30 -19.31 12.95 0.48
C GLY A 30 -18.26 12.34 1.43
N PRO A 31 -18.52 11.14 1.97
CA PRO A 31 -17.52 10.42 2.74
C PRO A 31 -16.24 10.31 1.92
N ARG A 32 -15.08 10.61 2.53
CA ARG A 32 -13.76 10.55 1.87
C ARG A 32 -13.67 9.28 1.04
N ALA A 33 -13.60 9.45 -0.28
CA ALA A 33 -13.44 8.35 -1.22
C ALA A 33 -12.24 7.51 -0.81
N ALA A 34 -12.36 6.19 -0.95
CA ALA A 34 -11.19 5.32 -0.93
C ALA A 34 -10.18 5.87 -1.94
N ALA A 35 -8.91 5.99 -1.53
CA ALA A 35 -7.89 6.41 -2.48
C ALA A 35 -7.80 5.32 -3.56
N ALA A 36 -7.86 5.69 -4.83
CA ALA A 36 -7.59 4.71 -5.88
C ALA A 36 -6.17 4.14 -5.63
N PRO A 37 -5.90 2.84 -5.83
CA PRO A 37 -4.58 2.26 -5.56
C PRO A 37 -3.42 3.02 -6.24
N GLN A 38 -3.70 3.70 -7.36
CA GLN A 38 -2.78 4.56 -8.10
C GLN A 38 -2.45 5.88 -7.38
N GLU A 39 -3.37 6.47 -6.61
CA GLU A 39 -3.13 7.71 -5.84
C GLU A 39 -2.06 7.52 -4.78
N MET A 40 -1.80 6.27 -4.38
CA MET A 40 -0.75 5.91 -3.44
C MET A 40 0.62 5.69 -4.12
N CYS A 41 0.67 5.75 -5.45
CA CYS A 41 1.87 5.62 -6.30
C CYS A 41 2.29 6.99 -6.86
N SER A 42 2.18 8.06 -6.06
CA SER A 42 2.39 9.45 -6.51
C SER A 42 3.78 9.71 -7.07
N ALA A 43 4.82 9.07 -6.54
CA ALA A 43 6.18 9.18 -7.08
C ALA A 43 6.29 8.61 -8.50
N GLN A 44 5.66 7.46 -8.75
CA GLN A 44 5.63 6.82 -10.07
C GLN A 44 4.81 7.63 -11.07
N ILE A 45 3.70 8.22 -10.61
CA ILE A 45 2.89 9.15 -11.42
C ILE A 45 3.73 10.37 -11.81
N ALA A 46 4.40 11.02 -10.84
CA ALA A 46 5.25 12.18 -11.10
C ALA A 46 6.41 11.84 -12.05
N ALA A 47 7.01 10.65 -11.93
CA ALA A 47 8.05 10.19 -12.85
C ALA A 47 7.52 9.98 -14.28
N ALA A 48 6.29 9.47 -14.43
CA ALA A 48 5.65 9.32 -15.73
C ALA A 48 5.36 10.68 -16.38
N GLU A 49 4.87 11.65 -15.61
CA GLU A 49 4.63 13.02 -16.06
C GLU A 49 5.93 13.73 -16.45
N ALA A 50 6.97 13.61 -15.63
CA ALA A 50 8.28 14.20 -15.92
C ALA A 50 8.93 13.61 -17.18
N LEU A 51 8.74 12.32 -17.45
CA LEU A 51 9.21 11.69 -18.68
C LEU A 51 8.37 12.10 -19.89
N ALA A 52 7.05 12.23 -19.74
CA ALA A 52 6.19 12.73 -20.81
C ALA A 52 6.60 14.15 -21.23
N ALA A 53 6.98 15.02 -20.28
CA ALA A 53 7.52 16.33 -20.57
C ALA A 53 8.86 16.28 -21.32
N GLN A 54 9.77 15.36 -20.97
CA GLN A 54 11.03 15.16 -21.69
C GLN A 54 10.79 14.70 -23.14
N ILE A 55 9.87 13.76 -23.35
CA ILE A 55 9.48 13.30 -24.70
C ILE A 55 8.89 14.45 -25.52
N ALA A 56 8.02 15.27 -24.92
CA ALA A 56 7.45 16.42 -25.59
C ALA A 56 8.54 17.44 -25.99
N ALA A 57 9.50 17.72 -25.10
CA ALA A 57 10.63 18.60 -25.38
C ALA A 57 11.52 18.07 -26.52
N HIS A 58 11.84 16.77 -26.52
CA HIS A 58 12.59 16.13 -27.59
C HIS A 58 11.86 16.20 -28.94
N ASN A 59 10.56 15.95 -28.95
CA ASN A 59 9.74 16.03 -30.17
C ASN A 59 9.56 17.47 -30.69
N ALA A 60 9.67 18.47 -29.81
CA ALA A 60 9.62 19.89 -30.19
C ALA A 60 10.96 20.40 -30.77
N ALA A 61 12.06 19.68 -30.55
CA ALA A 61 13.36 20.03 -31.13
C ALA A 61 13.36 19.86 -32.67
N PRO A 62 14.23 20.58 -33.40
CA PRO A 62 14.40 20.37 -34.83
C PRO A 62 14.72 18.90 -35.14
N HIS A 63 13.85 18.26 -35.92
CA HIS A 63 13.88 16.82 -36.19
C HIS A 63 13.81 16.49 -37.69
N VAL A 64 13.98 17.51 -38.54
CA VAL A 64 14.11 17.37 -39.99
C VAL A 64 15.58 17.52 -40.34
N PHE A 65 16.15 16.52 -41.01
CA PHE A 65 17.57 16.45 -41.32
C PHE A 65 17.80 16.30 -42.83
N GLU A 66 18.76 17.05 -43.37
CA GLU A 66 19.23 16.90 -44.75
C GLU A 66 20.32 15.81 -44.81
N LEU A 67 19.96 14.63 -45.33
CA LEU A 67 20.90 13.52 -45.47
C LEU A 67 21.57 13.54 -46.85
N PRO A 68 22.89 13.20 -46.94
CA PRO A 68 23.75 12.70 -45.86
C PRO A 68 24.43 13.77 -45.01
N ARG A 69 24.32 15.07 -45.37
CA ARG A 69 25.04 16.18 -44.74
C ARG A 69 24.87 16.26 -43.20
N GLN A 70 23.70 15.87 -42.69
CA GLN A 70 23.34 15.92 -41.27
C GLN A 70 23.20 14.53 -40.62
N ALA A 71 23.88 13.51 -41.14
CA ALA A 71 23.75 12.13 -40.65
C ALA A 71 24.06 11.96 -39.15
N ALA A 72 25.05 12.69 -38.61
CA ALA A 72 25.40 12.63 -37.19
C ALA A 72 24.30 13.20 -36.27
N ALA A 73 23.69 14.33 -36.67
CA ALA A 73 22.59 14.94 -35.92
C ALA A 73 21.32 14.07 -35.97
N TYR A 74 21.02 13.49 -37.13
CA TYR A 74 19.97 12.49 -37.29
C TYR A 74 20.18 11.28 -36.37
N ALA A 75 21.41 10.73 -36.33
CA ALA A 75 21.73 9.59 -35.48
C ALA A 75 21.59 9.92 -33.98
N ALA A 76 22.07 11.10 -33.55
CA ALA A 76 21.95 11.56 -32.16
C ALA A 76 20.49 11.73 -31.73
N TYR A 77 19.66 12.34 -32.59
CA TYR A 77 18.23 12.52 -32.33
C TYR A 77 17.54 11.16 -32.13
N ASN A 78 17.74 10.21 -33.05
CA ASN A 78 17.12 8.89 -32.93
C ASN A 78 17.65 8.07 -31.74
N ALA A 79 18.92 8.25 -31.37
CA ALA A 79 19.48 7.60 -30.19
C ALA A 79 18.83 8.12 -28.89
N GLU A 80 18.59 9.44 -28.79
CA GLU A 80 17.87 10.02 -27.66
C GLU A 80 16.40 9.54 -27.62
N ALA A 81 15.72 9.52 -28.77
CA ALA A 81 14.36 8.97 -28.87
C ALA A 81 14.28 7.53 -28.37
N ALA A 82 15.24 6.68 -28.78
CA ALA A 82 15.32 5.30 -28.32
C ALA A 82 15.55 5.19 -26.80
N ALA A 83 16.40 6.06 -26.24
CA ALA A 83 16.63 6.12 -24.79
C ALA A 83 15.37 6.57 -24.02
N LEU A 84 14.63 7.55 -24.55
CA LEU A 84 13.37 8.03 -23.95
C LEU A 84 12.27 6.96 -23.99
N GLU A 85 12.11 6.23 -25.10
CA GLU A 85 11.15 5.12 -25.19
C GLU A 85 11.54 3.95 -24.27
N ALA A 86 12.84 3.64 -24.13
CA ALA A 86 13.30 2.64 -23.17
C ALA A 86 12.97 3.04 -21.72
N ARG A 87 13.19 4.32 -21.35
CA ARG A 87 12.81 4.85 -20.03
C ARG A 87 11.30 4.83 -19.80
N LYS A 88 10.51 5.03 -20.85
CA LYS A 88 9.03 5.00 -20.76
C LYS A 88 8.51 3.63 -20.39
N ALA A 89 9.05 2.57 -21.01
CA ALA A 89 8.72 1.20 -20.63
C ALA A 89 9.06 0.92 -19.15
N GLN A 90 10.21 1.40 -18.67
CA GLN A 90 10.62 1.24 -17.26
C GLN A 90 9.67 1.96 -16.29
N VAL A 91 9.36 3.24 -16.54
CA VAL A 91 8.47 4.02 -15.67
C VAL A 91 7.04 3.45 -15.65
N GLN A 92 6.53 3.00 -16.80
CA GLN A 92 5.22 2.35 -16.87
C GLN A 92 5.21 1.01 -16.11
N ALA A 93 6.27 0.21 -16.22
CA ALA A 93 6.40 -1.03 -15.46
C ALA A 93 6.45 -0.77 -13.95
N ALA A 94 7.18 0.27 -13.51
CA ALA A 94 7.25 0.67 -12.10
C ALA A 94 5.88 1.12 -11.57
N LEU A 95 5.15 1.96 -12.33
CA LEU A 95 3.81 2.39 -11.96
C LEU A 95 2.84 1.20 -11.86
N ALA A 96 2.85 0.29 -12.83
CA ALA A 96 2.02 -0.90 -12.82
C ALA A 96 2.36 -1.84 -11.65
N ALA A 97 3.64 -2.01 -11.34
CA ALA A 97 4.10 -2.80 -10.21
C ALA A 97 3.66 -2.20 -8.86
N CYS A 98 3.76 -0.88 -8.71
CA CYS A 98 3.27 -0.18 -7.52
C CYS A 98 1.76 -0.37 -7.36
N ALA A 99 0.97 -0.12 -8.42
CA ALA A 99 -0.48 -0.27 -8.37
C ALA A 99 -0.90 -1.71 -8.03
N ALA A 100 -0.22 -2.71 -8.59
CA ALA A 100 -0.46 -4.12 -8.28
C ALA A 100 -0.14 -4.45 -6.82
N ALA A 101 0.97 -3.94 -6.27
CA ALA A 101 1.33 -4.14 -4.86
C ALA A 101 0.32 -3.47 -3.92
N MET A 102 -0.13 -2.26 -4.23
CA MET A 102 -1.16 -1.56 -3.43
C MET A 102 -2.51 -2.28 -3.48
N SER A 103 -2.92 -2.76 -4.66
CA SER A 103 -4.12 -3.58 -4.80
C SER A 103 -4.02 -4.88 -3.99
N ALA A 104 -2.85 -5.52 -3.96
CA ALA A 104 -2.63 -6.74 -3.19
C ALA A 104 -2.65 -6.50 -1.67
N LEU A 105 -2.22 -5.32 -1.18
CA LEU A 105 -2.36 -4.94 0.23
C LEU A 105 -3.83 -4.81 0.66
N GLU A 106 -4.71 -4.41 -0.26
CA GLU A 106 -6.14 -4.21 -0.01
C GLU A 106 -6.96 -5.51 -0.18
N SER A 107 -6.75 -6.22 -1.29
CA SER A 107 -7.67 -7.27 -1.75
C SER A 107 -7.40 -8.67 -1.20
N ALA A 108 -6.17 -8.95 -0.78
CA ALA A 108 -5.75 -10.34 -0.59
C ALA A 108 -6.36 -11.08 0.61
N SER A 109 -7.09 -10.38 1.48
CA SER A 109 -7.78 -10.97 2.64
C SER A 109 -9.30 -11.01 2.52
N ASN A 110 -9.87 -10.82 1.33
CA ASN A 110 -11.32 -10.65 1.17
C ASN A 110 -11.88 -9.58 2.14
N SER A 111 -11.09 -8.55 2.41
CA SER A 111 -11.50 -7.46 3.29
C SER A 111 -12.32 -6.47 2.48
N SER A 112 -13.29 -5.84 3.14
CA SER A 112 -14.02 -4.69 2.59
C SER A 112 -13.46 -3.36 3.11
N LEU A 113 -12.31 -3.38 3.78
CA LEU A 113 -11.66 -2.17 4.30
C LEU A 113 -10.75 -1.60 3.21
N PRO A 114 -11.00 -0.37 2.72
CA PRO A 114 -10.09 0.24 1.77
C PRO A 114 -8.80 0.72 2.43
N LEU A 115 -7.73 0.79 1.65
CA LEU A 115 -6.55 1.56 2.03
C LEU A 115 -6.91 3.04 2.14
N ARG A 116 -6.43 3.68 3.20
CA ARG A 116 -6.66 5.11 3.42
C ARG A 116 -5.43 5.90 2.99
N PRO A 117 -5.59 7.07 2.35
CA PRO A 117 -4.47 7.93 2.03
C PRO A 117 -3.73 8.35 3.31
N VAL A 118 -2.43 8.59 3.20
CA VAL A 118 -1.66 9.12 4.33
C VAL A 118 -2.10 10.56 4.60
N PRO A 119 -2.36 10.94 5.85
CA PRO A 119 -2.53 12.34 6.19
C PRO A 119 -1.24 13.10 5.92
N GLU A 120 -1.34 14.31 5.37
CA GLU A 120 -0.19 15.14 5.01
C GLU A 120 0.78 15.37 6.19
N THR A 121 0.23 15.60 7.39
CA THR A 121 1.02 15.73 8.63
C THR A 121 1.80 14.46 8.97
N THR A 122 1.22 13.28 8.70
CA THR A 122 1.88 11.99 8.89
C THR A 122 2.95 11.76 7.83
N ARG A 123 2.68 12.12 6.57
CA ARG A 123 3.65 12.05 5.47
C ARG A 123 4.92 12.84 5.80
N VAL A 124 4.76 14.12 6.15
CA VAL A 124 5.88 15.02 6.49
C VAL A 124 6.64 14.52 7.72
N ALA A 125 5.93 14.03 8.75
CA ALA A 125 6.58 13.48 9.94
C ALA A 125 7.42 12.24 9.61
N LEU A 126 6.91 11.34 8.76
CA LEU A 126 7.65 10.17 8.29
C LEU A 126 8.87 10.58 7.46
N GLU A 127 8.74 11.52 6.53
CA GLU A 127 9.87 12.02 5.73
C GLU A 127 11.00 12.56 6.59
N ASN A 128 10.67 13.31 7.65
CA ASN A 128 11.66 13.83 8.57
C ASN A 128 12.27 12.73 9.45
N ALA A 129 11.48 11.76 9.90
CA ALA A 129 11.97 10.65 10.71
C ALA A 129 12.91 9.73 9.92
N ILE A 130 12.58 9.43 8.65
CA ILE A 130 13.38 8.54 7.79
C ILE A 130 14.78 9.10 7.52
N LYS A 131 14.93 10.43 7.41
CA LYS A 131 16.25 11.07 7.20
C LYS A 131 17.26 10.78 8.32
N ASN A 132 16.78 10.42 9.51
CA ASN A 132 17.63 10.10 10.65
C ASN A 132 18.00 8.61 10.73
N ILE A 133 17.49 7.78 9.82
CA ILE A 133 17.85 6.37 9.74
C ILE A 133 19.12 6.24 8.90
N PRO A 134 20.22 5.67 9.44
CA PRO A 134 21.45 5.55 8.70
C PRO A 134 21.30 4.55 7.53
N ALA A 135 22.05 4.76 6.45
CA ALA A 135 21.94 3.93 5.25
C ALA A 135 22.30 2.44 5.48
N ASN A 136 23.14 2.16 6.47
CA ASN A 136 23.52 0.81 6.91
C ASN A 136 22.67 0.29 8.09
N TYR A 137 21.54 0.94 8.39
CA TYR A 137 20.62 0.49 9.42
C TYR A 137 20.22 -0.97 9.18
N THR A 138 20.38 -1.78 10.22
CA THR A 138 19.93 -3.16 10.23
C THR A 138 18.84 -3.29 11.29
N PRO A 139 17.64 -3.79 10.93
CA PRO A 139 16.61 -4.06 11.92
C PRO A 139 17.10 -4.96 13.05
N PRO A 140 16.58 -4.79 14.28
CA PRO A 140 16.90 -5.71 15.36
C PRO A 140 16.47 -7.14 14.99
N PRO A 141 17.19 -8.17 15.47
CA PRO A 141 16.82 -9.55 15.21
C PRO A 141 15.44 -9.87 15.80
N ALA A 142 14.80 -10.89 15.24
CA ALA A 142 13.56 -11.40 15.78
C ALA A 142 13.72 -11.76 17.27
N PRO A 143 12.71 -11.49 18.11
CA PRO A 143 12.77 -11.85 19.52
C PRO A 143 12.81 -13.38 19.66
N ALA A 144 13.38 -13.85 20.78
CA ALA A 144 13.36 -15.28 21.10
C ALA A 144 11.92 -15.83 21.12
N SER A 145 11.75 -17.13 20.84
CA SER A 145 10.44 -17.77 20.86
C SER A 145 9.67 -17.47 22.16
N GLY A 146 8.39 -17.12 22.03
CA GLY A 146 7.54 -16.72 23.16
C GLY A 146 7.69 -15.29 23.65
N LYS A 147 8.67 -14.52 23.15
CA LYS A 147 8.83 -13.11 23.50
C LYS A 147 8.05 -12.22 22.54
N ALA A 148 7.64 -11.05 23.05
CA ALA A 148 6.91 -10.06 22.27
C ALA A 148 7.86 -9.27 21.36
N TRP A 149 7.39 -8.91 20.17
CA TRP A 149 8.09 -7.95 19.32
C TRP A 149 8.08 -6.56 19.95
N ARG A 150 9.25 -5.95 20.07
CA ARG A 150 9.43 -4.61 20.63
C ARG A 150 10.41 -3.82 19.76
N VAL A 151 10.13 -2.54 19.62
CA VAL A 151 11.09 -1.58 19.06
C VAL A 151 11.81 -0.90 20.23
N PRO A 152 13.13 -1.10 20.39
CA PRO A 152 13.89 -0.46 21.46
C PRO A 152 13.74 1.06 21.44
N PRO A 153 13.64 1.75 22.59
CA PRO A 153 13.55 3.21 22.63
C PRO A 153 14.73 3.93 21.96
N THR A 154 15.90 3.30 21.96
CA THR A 154 17.14 3.82 21.36
C THR A 154 17.30 3.46 19.89
N SER A 155 16.38 2.68 19.30
CA SER A 155 16.48 2.28 17.90
C SER A 155 16.16 3.45 16.97
N GLU A 156 16.91 3.56 15.88
CA GLU A 156 16.79 4.60 14.86
C GLU A 156 15.42 4.55 14.15
N ILE A 157 14.77 3.39 14.08
CA ILE A 157 13.42 3.23 13.53
C ILE A 157 12.33 3.66 14.52
N LYS A 158 12.66 3.92 15.79
CA LYS A 158 11.67 4.22 16.84
C LYS A 158 10.78 5.42 16.51
N PRO A 159 11.29 6.56 16.00
CA PRO A 159 10.43 7.68 15.61
C PRO A 159 9.44 7.29 14.50
N VAL A 160 9.88 6.53 13.50
CA VAL A 160 9.01 6.00 12.44
C VAL A 160 7.92 5.09 13.02
N TYR A 161 8.30 4.16 13.90
CA TYR A 161 7.36 3.27 14.58
C TYR A 161 6.30 4.05 15.37
N ASP A 162 6.69 5.08 16.12
CA ASP A 162 5.76 5.87 16.94
C ASP A 162 4.73 6.61 16.08
N ILE A 163 5.19 7.21 14.98
CA ILE A 163 4.30 7.87 14.00
C ILE A 163 3.30 6.87 13.41
N LEU A 164 3.78 5.70 12.98
CA LEU A 164 2.93 4.66 12.38
C LEU A 164 2.01 3.98 13.39
N ARG A 165 2.37 3.97 14.67
CA ARG A 165 1.57 3.40 15.76
C ARG A 165 0.40 4.28 16.15
N ALA A 166 0.52 5.60 15.99
CA ALA A 166 -0.54 6.53 16.32
C ALA A 166 -1.84 6.18 15.59
N GLY A 167 -2.87 5.82 16.36
CA GLY A 167 -4.18 5.42 15.82
C GLY A 167 -4.13 4.18 14.91
N ASN A 168 -3.24 3.21 15.18
CA ASN A 168 -3.09 1.98 14.41
C ASN A 168 -3.19 0.71 15.29
N PRO A 169 -4.15 -0.21 15.03
CA PRO A 169 -5.23 -0.08 14.06
C PRO A 169 -6.27 0.97 14.53
N GLY A 170 -6.81 1.72 13.58
CA GLY A 170 -7.86 2.70 13.84
C GLY A 170 -9.23 2.06 13.99
N ASN A 171 -10.27 2.89 14.15
CA ASN A 171 -11.64 2.41 14.00
C ASN A 171 -11.92 2.10 12.52
N VAL A 172 -12.23 0.83 12.24
CA VAL A 172 -12.51 0.30 10.89
C VAL A 172 -14.01 0.10 10.63
N GLY A 173 -14.88 0.38 11.61
CA GLY A 173 -16.32 0.19 11.47
C GLY A 173 -16.74 -1.28 11.35
N ASN A 174 -17.91 -1.53 10.76
CA ASN A 174 -18.44 -2.88 10.55
C ASN A 174 -18.06 -3.39 9.14
N VAL A 175 -16.79 -3.73 8.98
CA VAL A 175 -16.22 -4.29 7.74
C VAL A 175 -15.92 -5.78 7.87
N ARG A 176 -15.69 -6.45 6.74
CA ARG A 176 -15.11 -7.79 6.73
C ARG A 176 -13.59 -7.72 6.86
N LEU A 177 -13.03 -8.55 7.72
CA LEU A 177 -11.57 -8.77 7.85
C LEU A 177 -11.31 -10.26 7.71
N GLN A 178 -10.35 -10.65 6.86
CA GLN A 178 -10.10 -12.06 6.51
C GLN A 178 -11.38 -12.78 6.02
N GLY A 179 -12.24 -12.09 5.28
CA GLY A 179 -13.55 -12.57 4.84
C GLY A 179 -14.61 -12.69 5.95
N GLN A 180 -14.26 -12.46 7.22
CA GLN A 180 -15.15 -12.62 8.36
C GLN A 180 -15.82 -11.29 8.74
N PRO A 181 -17.13 -11.28 9.03
CA PRO A 181 -17.78 -10.10 9.59
C PRO A 181 -17.28 -9.81 11.01
N ARG A 182 -17.54 -8.60 11.49
CA ARG A 182 -17.32 -8.26 12.89
C ARG A 182 -18.24 -9.13 13.79
N PRO A 183 -17.68 -9.92 14.74
CA PRO A 183 -18.49 -10.66 15.70
C PRO A 183 -19.39 -9.74 16.54
N ARG A 184 -20.59 -10.23 16.87
CA ARG A 184 -21.62 -9.55 17.66
C ARG A 184 -21.55 -9.97 19.12
N VAL A 185 -22.22 -9.22 19.98
CA VAL A 185 -22.42 -9.61 21.39
C VAL A 185 -23.20 -10.93 21.44
N GLY A 186 -22.74 -11.88 22.25
CA GLY A 186 -23.35 -13.20 22.39
C GLY A 186 -22.84 -14.25 21.39
N ASP A 187 -22.17 -13.85 20.31
CA ASP A 187 -21.51 -14.81 19.40
C ASP A 187 -20.46 -15.61 20.17
N ARG A 188 -20.22 -16.86 19.78
CA ARG A 188 -19.14 -17.68 20.35
C ARG A 188 -17.78 -17.02 20.09
N ASP A 189 -16.92 -16.98 21.11
CA ASP A 189 -15.54 -16.54 20.96
C ASP A 189 -14.73 -17.70 20.34
N PRO A 190 -14.21 -17.57 19.11
CA PRO A 190 -13.49 -18.67 18.45
C PRO A 190 -12.18 -19.01 19.17
N ALA A 191 -11.60 -18.09 19.94
CA ALA A 191 -10.37 -18.34 20.69
C ALA A 191 -10.61 -19.10 22.01
N TYR A 192 -11.84 -19.09 22.55
CA TYR A 192 -12.17 -19.67 23.86
C TYR A 192 -13.48 -20.45 23.79
N ALA A 193 -13.39 -21.78 23.75
CA ALA A 193 -14.51 -22.67 23.48
C ALA A 193 -15.79 -22.42 24.31
N ASN A 194 -15.64 -22.06 25.59
CA ASN A 194 -16.76 -21.87 26.54
C ASN A 194 -17.05 -20.38 26.81
N ARG A 195 -16.79 -19.50 25.85
CA ARG A 195 -17.04 -18.07 25.99
C ARG A 195 -17.80 -17.50 24.80
N THR A 196 -18.53 -16.44 25.08
CA THR A 196 -19.15 -15.59 24.08
C THR A 196 -18.50 -14.20 24.11
N ILE A 197 -18.68 -13.47 23.01
CA ILE A 197 -18.27 -12.08 22.89
C ILE A 197 -19.12 -11.22 23.84
N PRO A 198 -18.53 -10.54 24.83
CA PRO A 198 -19.28 -9.68 25.72
C PRO A 198 -19.55 -8.31 25.09
N LEU A 199 -20.37 -7.50 25.77
CA LEU A 199 -20.41 -6.06 25.55
C LEU A 199 -19.03 -5.44 25.85
N SER A 200 -18.68 -4.41 25.09
CA SER A 200 -17.49 -3.61 25.34
C SER A 200 -17.62 -2.87 26.67
N ARG A 201 -16.49 -2.44 27.24
CA ARG A 201 -16.47 -1.68 28.50
C ARG A 201 -17.25 -0.35 28.43
N SER A 202 -17.41 0.22 27.23
CA SER A 202 -18.19 1.44 27.02
C SER A 202 -19.69 1.18 26.80
N GLY A 203 -20.13 -0.08 26.80
CA GLY A 203 -21.52 -0.48 26.55
C GLY A 203 -21.99 -0.36 25.09
N ASN A 204 -21.20 0.27 24.21
CA ASN A 204 -21.64 0.65 22.86
C ASN A 204 -21.29 -0.37 21.77
N GLY A 205 -21.38 -1.67 22.06
CA GLY A 205 -21.20 -2.75 21.07
C GLY A 205 -20.34 -3.92 21.55
N PRO A 206 -19.92 -4.83 20.65
CA PRO A 206 -19.14 -6.01 21.01
C PRO A 206 -17.73 -5.66 21.47
N ALA A 207 -17.20 -6.39 22.45
CA ALA A 207 -15.82 -6.31 22.92
C ALA A 207 -14.85 -6.98 21.94
N VAL A 208 -14.82 -6.45 20.72
CA VAL A 208 -14.03 -6.94 19.59
C VAL A 208 -13.41 -5.74 18.88
N SER A 209 -12.12 -5.87 18.55
CA SER A 209 -11.32 -4.86 17.87
C SER A 209 -10.63 -5.45 16.64
N PRO A 210 -10.30 -4.65 15.63
CA PRO A 210 -9.31 -5.07 14.65
C PRO A 210 -7.98 -5.30 15.38
N ASP A 211 -7.30 -6.41 15.09
CA ASP A 211 -5.93 -6.68 15.52
C ASP A 211 -5.05 -6.94 14.31
N HIS A 212 -3.79 -6.56 14.42
CA HIS A 212 -2.78 -6.92 13.43
C HIS A 212 -2.42 -8.40 13.59
N ILE A 213 -2.51 -9.19 12.52
CA ILE A 213 -2.02 -10.57 12.51
C ILE A 213 -0.53 -10.56 12.86
N ILE A 214 0.27 -9.84 12.06
CA ILE A 214 1.67 -9.51 12.30
C ILE A 214 1.77 -8.15 12.99
N PRO A 215 2.26 -8.07 14.24
CA PRO A 215 2.27 -6.82 15.00
C PRO A 215 3.11 -5.76 14.31
N LEU A 216 2.73 -4.49 14.46
CA LEU A 216 3.46 -3.36 13.88
C LEU A 216 4.97 -3.35 14.21
N SER A 217 5.33 -3.76 15.43
CA SER A 217 6.73 -3.85 15.85
C SER A 217 7.55 -4.89 15.07
N GLU A 218 6.90 -5.94 14.58
CA GLU A 218 7.49 -6.90 13.65
C GLU A 218 7.58 -6.30 12.24
N ILE A 219 6.51 -5.67 11.75
CA ILE A 219 6.47 -5.08 10.40
C ILE A 219 7.61 -4.08 10.19
N VAL A 220 7.83 -3.16 11.14
CA VAL A 220 8.91 -2.17 11.01
C VAL A 220 10.32 -2.77 11.08
N SER A 221 10.41 -4.02 11.55
CA SER A 221 11.66 -4.79 11.60
C SER A 221 11.83 -5.70 10.38
N MET A 222 10.84 -5.77 9.48
CA MET A 222 10.94 -6.60 8.27
C MET A 222 12.02 -6.08 7.33
N PRO A 223 12.81 -6.98 6.70
CA PRO A 223 13.80 -6.63 5.69
C PRO A 223 13.25 -5.65 4.63
N GLY A 224 13.96 -4.53 4.49
CA GLY A 224 13.64 -3.49 3.50
C GLY A 224 12.54 -2.51 3.91
N PHE A 225 11.78 -2.74 4.98
CA PHE A 225 10.69 -1.85 5.39
C PHE A 225 11.15 -0.39 5.55
N HIS A 226 12.29 -0.17 6.22
CA HIS A 226 12.86 1.16 6.48
C HIS A 226 13.26 1.94 5.21
N ARG A 227 13.34 1.27 4.05
CA ARG A 227 13.68 1.88 2.75
C ARG A 227 12.45 2.25 1.93
N LEU A 228 11.26 1.93 2.42
CA LEU A 228 10.02 2.30 1.75
C LEU A 228 9.80 3.81 1.80
N THR A 229 9.08 4.34 0.82
CA THR A 229 8.57 5.71 0.91
C THR A 229 7.59 5.85 2.09
N PRO A 230 7.37 7.07 2.62
CA PRO A 230 6.35 7.34 3.63
C PRO A 230 4.97 6.76 3.29
N MET A 231 4.55 6.90 2.03
CA MET A 231 3.28 6.37 1.51
C MET A 231 3.21 4.85 1.69
N ASN A 232 4.27 4.16 1.27
CA ASN A 232 4.35 2.70 1.31
C ASN A 232 4.46 2.18 2.75
N MET A 233 5.24 2.83 3.62
CA MET A 233 5.28 2.50 5.06
C MET A 233 3.89 2.60 5.70
N TYR A 234 3.17 3.69 5.40
CA TYR A 234 1.84 3.92 5.92
C TYR A 234 0.83 2.88 5.41
N ALA A 235 0.87 2.56 4.11
CA ALA A 235 -0.02 1.57 3.51
C ALA A 235 0.23 0.15 4.07
N VAL A 236 1.47 -0.31 4.11
CA VAL A 236 1.84 -1.65 4.60
C VAL A 236 1.39 -1.85 6.06
N THR A 237 1.60 -0.85 6.92
CA THR A 237 1.27 -0.96 8.34
C THR A 237 -0.22 -0.89 8.67
N ARG A 238 -1.04 -0.47 7.72
CA ARG A 238 -2.50 -0.37 7.84
C ARG A 238 -3.23 -1.30 6.87
N ALA A 239 -2.50 -2.17 6.20
CA ALA A 239 -3.02 -3.00 5.14
C ALA A 239 -4.09 -3.97 5.68
N PRO A 240 -5.29 -4.00 5.08
CA PRO A 240 -6.36 -4.92 5.46
C PRO A 240 -5.92 -6.38 5.48
N VAL A 241 -4.99 -6.76 4.60
CA VAL A 241 -4.40 -8.10 4.55
C VAL A 241 -3.82 -8.56 5.88
N ASN A 242 -3.34 -7.62 6.70
CA ASN A 242 -2.75 -7.88 8.01
C ASN A 242 -3.72 -7.65 9.17
N LEU A 243 -5.01 -7.47 8.92
CA LEU A 243 -6.00 -7.22 9.97
C LEU A 243 -6.97 -8.39 10.09
N GLN A 244 -7.36 -8.69 11.33
CA GLN A 244 -8.41 -9.65 11.67
C GLN A 244 -9.27 -9.14 12.82
N TRP A 245 -10.51 -9.65 12.92
CA TRP A 245 -11.34 -9.42 14.10
C TRP A 245 -10.88 -10.29 15.26
N MET A 246 -10.64 -9.67 16.42
CA MET A 246 -10.20 -10.39 17.61
C MET A 246 -10.98 -9.94 18.84
N SER A 247 -11.42 -10.89 19.67
CA SER A 247 -12.04 -10.56 20.96
C SER A 247 -11.04 -9.80 21.82
N SER A 248 -11.52 -8.88 22.66
CA SER A 248 -10.63 -8.10 23.52
C SER A 248 -9.75 -9.02 24.36
N LYS A 249 -10.28 -10.12 24.90
CA LYS A 249 -9.47 -11.07 25.68
C LYS A 249 -8.35 -11.71 24.86
N ALA A 250 -8.64 -12.19 23.65
CA ALA A 250 -7.61 -12.77 22.79
C ALA A 250 -6.55 -11.73 22.41
N ASN A 251 -6.96 -10.51 22.06
CA ASN A 251 -6.05 -9.42 21.72
C ASN A 251 -5.11 -9.05 22.89
N TRP A 252 -5.68 -8.88 24.10
CA TRP A 252 -4.90 -8.63 25.32
C TRP A 252 -3.91 -9.75 25.64
N SER A 253 -4.31 -11.02 25.43
CA SER A 253 -3.45 -12.18 25.66
C SER A 253 -2.29 -12.26 24.64
N LYS A 254 -2.55 -11.93 23.37
CA LYS A 254 -1.56 -11.93 22.29
C LYS A 254 -0.45 -10.91 22.51
N SER A 255 -0.77 -9.65 22.85
CA SER A 255 0.21 -8.63 23.30
C SER A 255 1.49 -8.52 22.45
N SER A 256 1.35 -8.39 21.11
CA SER A 256 2.46 -8.37 20.13
C SER A 256 3.37 -9.61 20.14
N ARG A 257 2.91 -10.73 20.70
CA ARG A 257 3.53 -12.06 20.59
C ARG A 257 2.84 -12.84 19.48
N SER A 258 3.47 -13.94 19.06
CA SER A 258 2.76 -14.94 18.28
C SER A 258 1.67 -15.62 19.12
N VAL A 259 0.52 -15.88 18.50
CA VAL A 259 -0.57 -16.68 19.06
C VAL A 259 -0.14 -18.08 19.53
N ALA A 260 0.98 -18.63 19.01
CA ALA A 260 1.55 -19.91 19.43
C ALA A 260 1.85 -19.97 20.94
N ASN A 261 2.00 -18.82 21.59
CA ASN A 261 2.40 -18.72 23.00
C ASN A 261 1.23 -18.32 23.91
N MET A 262 0.00 -18.28 23.38
CA MET A 262 -1.20 -18.06 24.17
C MET A 262 -1.58 -19.35 24.91
N SER A 263 -1.88 -19.23 26.20
CA SER A 263 -2.38 -20.35 27.02
C SER A 263 -3.90 -20.30 27.17
N GLY A 264 -4.54 -21.46 27.28
CA GLY A 264 -5.98 -21.58 27.56
C GLY A 264 -6.88 -21.14 26.40
N VAL A 265 -6.31 -21.07 25.19
CA VAL A 265 -7.05 -20.89 23.94
C VAL A 265 -7.40 -22.25 23.32
N ASP A 266 -8.39 -22.26 22.44
CA ASP A 266 -8.73 -23.44 21.65
C ASP A 266 -7.53 -23.88 20.76
N PRO A 267 -7.07 -25.15 20.84
CA PRO A 267 -5.89 -25.60 20.10
C PRO A 267 -6.06 -25.55 18.57
N ALA A 268 -7.25 -25.82 18.05
CA ALA A 268 -7.50 -25.78 16.60
C ALA A 268 -7.50 -24.33 16.10
N TRP A 269 -8.09 -23.41 16.87
CA TRP A 269 -7.99 -21.99 16.60
C TRP A 269 -6.54 -21.51 16.64
N GLN A 270 -5.76 -21.92 17.65
CA GLN A 270 -4.35 -21.55 17.77
C GLN A 270 -3.53 -22.02 16.56
N ALA A 271 -3.70 -23.27 16.13
CA ALA A 271 -3.03 -23.80 14.95
C ALA A 271 -3.40 -23.03 13.68
N ALA A 272 -4.68 -22.70 13.49
CA ALA A 272 -5.15 -21.90 12.37
C ALA A 272 -4.54 -20.47 12.37
N GLN A 273 -4.41 -19.87 13.55
CA GLN A 273 -3.82 -18.55 13.72
C GLN A 273 -2.31 -18.54 13.45
N VAL A 274 -1.57 -19.58 13.86
CA VAL A 274 -0.15 -19.71 13.51
C VAL A 274 0.04 -19.80 12.00
N GLN A 275 -0.79 -20.58 11.30
CA GLN A 275 -0.74 -20.66 9.85
C GLN A 275 -1.12 -19.33 9.18
N LEU A 276 -2.07 -18.58 9.75
CA LEU A 276 -2.40 -17.23 9.31
C LEU A 276 -1.20 -16.28 9.47
N GLU A 277 -0.53 -16.27 10.63
CA GLU A 277 0.68 -15.48 10.86
C GLU A 277 1.78 -15.82 9.84
N ILE A 278 2.06 -17.10 9.58
CA ILE A 278 3.09 -17.51 8.61
C ILE A 278 2.77 -16.95 7.21
N ARG A 279 1.54 -17.15 6.72
CA ARG A 279 1.15 -16.67 5.39
C ARG A 279 1.18 -15.15 5.29
N THR A 280 0.62 -14.45 6.28
CA THR A 280 0.60 -12.98 6.29
C THR A 280 2.00 -12.39 6.38
N ARG A 281 2.91 -12.99 7.15
CA ARG A 281 4.32 -12.58 7.22
C ARG A 281 4.99 -12.67 5.85
N GLN A 282 4.90 -13.83 5.19
CA GLN A 282 5.48 -14.03 3.87
C GLN A 282 4.91 -13.02 2.87
N GLN A 283 3.59 -12.84 2.88
CA GLN A 283 2.90 -11.93 1.99
C GLN A 283 3.32 -10.46 2.20
N LEU A 284 3.43 -10.01 3.45
CA LEU A 284 3.92 -8.66 3.76
C LEU A 284 5.36 -8.48 3.29
N GLN A 285 6.23 -9.46 3.50
CA GLN A 285 7.62 -9.40 3.02
C GLN A 285 7.69 -9.31 1.49
N ASP A 286 6.89 -10.09 0.77
CA ASP A 286 6.82 -10.05 -0.70
C ASP A 286 6.31 -8.69 -1.19
N LEU A 287 5.31 -8.11 -0.52
CA LEU A 287 4.77 -6.81 -0.87
C LEU A 287 5.74 -5.67 -0.57
N ILE A 288 6.46 -5.72 0.55
CA ILE A 288 7.55 -4.77 0.85
C ILE A 288 8.61 -4.84 -0.26
N THR A 289 9.00 -6.05 -0.67
CA THR A 289 10.01 -6.25 -1.73
C THR A 289 9.54 -5.68 -3.08
N LYS A 290 8.28 -5.94 -3.46
CA LYS A 290 7.68 -5.39 -4.69
C LYS A 290 7.57 -3.87 -4.66
N LEU A 291 7.14 -3.30 -3.52
CA LEU A 291 7.06 -1.85 -3.36
C LEU A 291 8.43 -1.21 -3.50
N LEU A 292 9.47 -1.77 -2.86
CA LEU A 292 10.85 -1.28 -3.01
C LEU A 292 11.34 -1.33 -4.46
N ALA A 293 11.09 -2.43 -5.17
CA ALA A 293 11.48 -2.57 -6.57
C ALA A 293 10.72 -1.61 -7.50
N SER A 294 9.53 -1.15 -7.10
CA SER A 294 8.71 -0.22 -7.88
C SER A 294 8.97 1.27 -7.58
N GLN A 295 9.77 1.58 -6.55
CA GLN A 295 10.12 2.95 -6.20
C GLN A 295 11.06 3.55 -7.26
N VAL A 296 10.75 4.77 -7.68
CA VAL A 296 11.50 5.57 -8.67
C VAL A 296 12.16 6.77 -8.02
#